data_AF-I1VEY0-F1
#
_entry.id   AF-I1VEY0-F1
#
_cell.length_a   1.000
_cell.length_b   1.000
_cell.length_c   1.000
_cell.angle_alpha   90.00
_cell.angle_beta   90.00
_cell.angle_gamma   90.00
#
_symmetry.space_group_name_H-M   'P 1'
#
loop_
_entity.id
_entity.type
_entity.pdbx_description
1 polymer ?
#
loop_
_entity_poly.entity_id
_entity_poly.type
_entity_poly.pdbx_seq_one_letter_code
_entity_poly.pdbx_strand_id
1 'polypeptide(L)'
;LCKRINTQCTFVENPLDALIPSLKAKKIDAIMSSLSITEKRQQEIAFTDKLYAADSRLVVAKNSDIQPTVASLKGKRVGVLQGTTQETFGNEHWAPKGIEIVSYQ
;
A
#
# COMPACT_ATOMS: atom_id res chain seq x y z
N LEU A 1 8.38 -6.37 -19.26
CA LEU A 1 7.10 -6.85 -19.83
C LEU A 1 6.79 -6.17 -21.17
N CYS A 2 6.76 -4.84 -21.23
CA CYS A 2 6.46 -4.08 -22.46
C CYS A 2 7.24 -4.52 -23.71
N LYS A 3 8.57 -4.72 -23.58
CA LYS A 3 9.41 -5.28 -24.65
C LYS A 3 8.94 -6.65 -25.15
N ARG A 4 8.49 -7.54 -24.25
CA ARG A 4 8.06 -8.90 -24.63
C ARG A 4 6.72 -8.91 -25.35
N ILE A 5 5.85 -7.96 -25.04
CA ILE A 5 4.55 -7.79 -25.72
C ILE A 5 4.63 -6.81 -26.90
N ASN A 6 5.84 -6.41 -27.30
CA ASN A 6 6.10 -5.48 -28.40
C ASN A 6 5.31 -4.16 -28.30
N THR A 7 5.25 -3.56 -27.11
CA THR A 7 4.59 -2.26 -26.89
C THR A 7 5.55 -1.24 -26.29
N GLN A 8 5.32 0.04 -26.58
CA GLN A 8 5.97 1.15 -25.92
C GLN A 8 5.26 1.42 -24.58
N CYS A 9 6.03 1.60 -23.52
CA CYS A 9 5.50 2.01 -22.22
C CYS A 9 6.04 3.38 -21.84
N THR A 10 5.14 4.21 -21.33
CA THR A 10 5.47 5.51 -20.74
C THR A 10 5.22 5.40 -19.24
N PHE A 11 6.22 5.74 -18.44
CA PHE A 11 6.06 5.79 -17.00
C PHE A 11 5.41 7.11 -16.62
N VAL A 12 4.33 7.03 -15.83
CA VAL A 12 3.62 8.19 -15.29
C VAL A 12 3.69 8.07 -13.78
N GLU A 13 4.24 9.10 -13.14
CA GLU A 13 4.42 9.13 -11.70
C GLU A 13 3.20 9.77 -11.02
N ASN A 14 2.61 9.03 -10.08
CA ASN A 14 1.44 9.44 -9.32
C ASN A 14 1.58 8.93 -7.88
N PRO A 15 1.01 9.63 -6.90
CA PRO A 15 0.77 9.08 -5.57
C PRO A 15 0.02 7.75 -5.63
N LEU A 16 0.32 6.82 -4.71
CA LEU A 16 -0.20 5.45 -4.75
C LEU A 16 -1.74 5.40 -4.68
N ASP A 17 -2.33 6.24 -3.84
CA ASP A 17 -3.77 6.35 -3.66
C ASP A 17 -4.50 6.84 -4.92
N ALA A 18 -3.80 7.58 -5.79
CA ALA A 18 -4.32 8.06 -7.06
C ALA A 18 -4.23 7.03 -8.21
N LEU A 19 -3.51 5.91 -8.04
CA LEU A 19 -3.28 4.95 -9.12
C LEU A 19 -4.56 4.22 -9.56
N ILE A 20 -5.34 3.67 -8.62
CA ILE A 20 -6.60 2.98 -8.95
C ILE A 20 -7.63 3.94 -9.58
N PRO A 21 -7.89 5.15 -9.01
CA PRO A 21 -8.72 6.15 -9.67
C PRO A 21 -8.23 6.53 -11.07
N SER A 22 -6.92 6.70 -11.26
CA SER A 22 -6.33 7.04 -12.57
C SER A 22 -6.51 5.94 -13.60
N LEU A 23 -6.38 4.68 -13.19
CA LEU A 23 -6.65 3.52 -14.04
C LEU A 23 -8.14 3.47 -14.45
N LYS A 24 -9.05 3.62 -13.48
CA LYS A 24 -10.50 3.64 -13.75
C LYS A 24 -10.92 4.80 -14.65
N ALA A 25 -10.26 5.95 -14.51
CA ALA A 25 -10.46 7.13 -15.34
C ALA A 25 -9.72 7.08 -16.70
N LYS A 26 -9.03 5.96 -17.01
CA LYS A 26 -8.24 5.77 -18.25
C LYS A 26 -7.14 6.81 -18.47
N LYS A 27 -6.60 7.36 -17.38
CA LYS A 27 -5.41 8.24 -17.41
C LYS A 27 -4.11 7.45 -17.50
N ILE A 28 -4.13 6.19 -17.06
CA ILE A 28 -3.07 5.19 -17.20
C ILE A 28 -3.70 3.86 -17.60
N ASP A 29 -2.94 2.99 -18.24
CA ASP A 29 -3.45 1.70 -18.75
C ASP A 29 -3.09 0.51 -17.85
N ALA A 30 -2.09 0.66 -16.97
CA ALA A 30 -1.65 -0.37 -16.04
C ALA A 30 -1.00 0.24 -14.79
N ILE A 31 -1.06 -0.49 -13.68
CA ILE A 31 -0.38 -0.12 -12.43
C ILE A 31 0.76 -1.12 -12.18
N MET A 32 1.99 -0.59 -12.07
CA MET A 32 3.20 -1.37 -11.78
C MET A 32 3.95 -0.75 -10.58
N SER A 33 3.31 -0.77 -9.41
CA SER A 33 3.81 -0.07 -8.21
C SER A 33 3.53 -0.85 -6.92
N SER A 34 4.11 -2.06 -6.81
CA SER A 34 3.97 -2.93 -5.62
C SER A 34 2.54 -3.11 -5.12
N LEU A 35 1.55 -3.12 -6.03
CA LEU A 35 0.15 -3.09 -5.67
C LEU A 35 -0.31 -4.49 -5.21
N SER A 36 -0.47 -4.66 -3.90
CA SER A 36 -0.96 -5.92 -3.31
C SER A 36 -2.32 -6.32 -3.90
N ILE A 37 -2.43 -7.60 -4.26
CA ILE A 37 -3.68 -8.23 -4.68
C ILE A 37 -4.54 -8.45 -3.43
N THR A 38 -5.68 -7.78 -3.33
CA THR A 38 -6.65 -7.94 -2.23
C THR A 38 -8.04 -8.13 -2.80
N GLU A 39 -8.93 -8.79 -2.06
CA GLU A 39 -10.32 -9.01 -2.49
C GLU A 39 -11.02 -7.68 -2.82
N LYS A 40 -10.88 -6.68 -1.95
CA LYS A 40 -11.42 -5.33 -2.17
C LYS A 40 -10.94 -4.72 -3.50
N ARG A 41 -9.66 -4.87 -3.85
CA ARG A 41 -9.13 -4.34 -5.12
C ARG A 41 -9.58 -5.18 -6.31
N GLN A 42 -9.70 -6.50 -6.16
CA GLN A 42 -10.18 -7.40 -7.22
C GLN A 42 -11.65 -7.15 -7.59
N GLN A 43 -12.45 -6.61 -6.67
CA GLN A 43 -13.81 -6.15 -6.97
C GLN A 43 -13.84 -4.91 -7.87
N GLU A 44 -12.74 -4.14 -7.92
CA GLU A 44 -12.66 -2.88 -8.68
C GLU A 44 -11.81 -2.97 -9.95
N ILE A 45 -10.75 -3.77 -9.93
CA ILE A 45 -9.75 -3.86 -11.01
C ILE A 45 -9.25 -5.30 -11.18
N ALA A 46 -8.80 -5.62 -12.39
CA ALA A 46 -8.11 -6.88 -12.67
C ALA A 46 -6.64 -6.82 -12.26
N PHE A 47 -6.06 -7.98 -11.95
CA PHE A 47 -4.63 -8.16 -11.68
C PHE A 47 -4.04 -9.19 -12.65
N THR A 48 -2.74 -9.08 -12.90
CA THR A 48 -1.96 -10.14 -13.53
C THR A 48 -1.71 -11.28 -12.54
N ASP A 49 -1.01 -12.31 -13.00
CA ASP A 49 -0.34 -13.25 -12.09
C ASP A 49 0.57 -12.49 -11.11
N LYS A 50 0.75 -13.07 -9.92
CA LYS A 50 1.57 -12.50 -8.84
C LYS A 50 3.00 -12.27 -9.32
N LEU A 51 3.47 -11.02 -9.24
CA LEU A 51 4.85 -10.66 -9.60
C LEU A 51 5.86 -11.06 -8.50
N TYR A 52 5.53 -10.81 -7.23
CA TYR A 52 6.35 -11.18 -6.07
C TYR A 52 5.53 -11.14 -4.78
N ALA A 53 6.08 -11.67 -3.68
CA ALA A 53 5.48 -11.59 -2.35
C ALA A 53 5.82 -10.25 -1.67
N ALA A 54 4.87 -9.68 -0.93
CA ALA A 54 5.03 -8.38 -0.27
C ALA A 54 4.47 -8.43 1.17
N ASP A 55 5.33 -8.77 2.12
CA ASP A 55 5.00 -8.77 3.54
C ASP A 55 5.25 -7.38 4.15
N SER A 56 4.40 -7.00 5.11
CA SER A 56 4.55 -5.73 5.83
C SER A 56 5.32 -5.93 7.12
N ARG A 57 6.24 -5.00 7.43
CA ARG A 57 6.96 -5.00 8.71
C ARG A 57 7.12 -3.57 9.23
N LEU A 58 7.04 -3.43 10.55
CA LEU A 58 7.31 -2.17 11.25
C LEU A 58 8.81 -1.85 11.17
N VAL A 59 9.14 -0.59 10.89
CA VAL A 59 10.52 -0.07 10.98
C VAL A 59 10.58 0.88 12.17
N VAL A 60 11.62 0.72 12.98
CA VAL A 60 11.84 1.48 14.21
C VAL A 60 13.30 1.89 14.33
N ALA A 61 13.60 2.82 15.23
CA ALA A 61 14.98 3.17 15.54
C ALA A 61 15.76 1.93 16.05
N LYS A 62 17.05 1.83 15.70
CA LYS A 62 17.88 0.64 15.97
C LYS A 62 17.86 0.19 17.44
N ASN A 63 17.76 1.12 18.37
CA ASN A 63 17.78 0.86 19.82
C ASN A 63 16.37 0.94 20.43
N SER A 64 15.33 0.66 19.65
CA SER A 64 13.95 0.69 20.10
C SER A 64 13.44 -0.72 20.42
N ASP A 65 12.79 -0.88 21.58
CA ASP A 65 12.13 -2.12 21.95
C ASP A 65 10.71 -2.26 21.36
N ILE A 66 10.33 -1.35 20.45
CA ILE A 66 8.99 -1.36 19.85
C ILE A 66 8.76 -2.65 19.07
N GLN A 67 7.65 -3.31 19.38
CA GLN A 67 7.14 -4.48 18.68
C GLN A 67 5.86 -4.13 17.92
N PRO A 68 5.50 -4.88 16.86
CA PRO A 68 4.26 -4.69 16.10
C PRO A 68 3.04 -5.22 16.87
N THR A 69 2.89 -4.85 18.15
CA THR A 69 1.80 -5.27 19.03
C THR A 69 1.06 -4.06 19.58
N VAL A 70 -0.23 -4.23 19.90
CA VAL A 70 -1.05 -3.13 20.46
C VAL A 70 -0.44 -2.60 21.75
N ALA A 71 0.01 -3.49 22.64
CA ALA A 71 0.62 -3.11 23.92
C ALA A 71 1.86 -2.22 23.71
N SER A 72 2.70 -2.56 22.73
CA SER A 72 3.90 -1.78 22.43
C SER A 72 3.61 -0.47 21.70
N LEU A 73 2.49 -0.36 20.96
CA LEU A 73 2.19 0.78 20.09
C LEU A 73 1.20 1.77 20.71
N LYS A 74 0.49 1.41 21.78
CA LYS A 74 -0.52 2.28 22.40
C LYS A 74 0.05 3.65 22.76
N GLY A 75 -0.66 4.71 22.36
CA GLY A 75 -0.22 6.10 22.55
C GLY A 75 0.93 6.55 21.65
N LYS A 76 1.38 5.72 20.70
CA LYS A 76 2.39 6.09 19.68
C LYS A 76 1.71 6.49 18.39
N ARG A 77 2.50 7.17 17.55
CA ARG A 77 2.16 7.55 16.17
C ARG A 77 2.84 6.57 15.22
N VAL A 78 2.08 6.00 14.28
CA VAL A 78 2.60 5.07 13.28
C VAL A 78 2.35 5.64 11.89
N GLY A 79 3.44 5.91 11.17
CA GLY A 79 3.39 6.39 9.79
C GLY A 79 3.02 5.27 8.82
N VAL A 80 2.07 5.54 7.93
CA VAL A 80 1.64 4.64 6.86
C VAL A 80 1.46 5.43 5.56
N LEU A 81 1.74 4.83 4.41
CA LEU A 81 1.48 5.47 3.12
C LEU A 81 -0.01 5.41 2.79
N GLN A 82 -0.59 6.53 2.38
CA GLN A 82 -2.00 6.64 2.02
C GLN A 82 -2.37 5.68 0.86
N GLY A 83 -3.53 5.04 0.95
CA GLY A 83 -4.04 4.08 -0.06
C GLY A 83 -3.42 2.69 0.02
N THR A 84 -2.56 2.43 1.02
CA THR A 84 -1.92 1.13 1.20
C THR A 84 -2.76 0.13 2.00
N THR A 85 -2.37 -1.15 1.90
CA THR A 85 -2.87 -2.20 2.79
C THR A 85 -2.47 -1.97 4.26
N GLN A 86 -1.33 -1.31 4.50
CA GLN A 86 -0.80 -0.99 5.81
C GLN A 86 -1.64 0.09 6.50
N GLU A 87 -2.09 1.10 5.75
CA GLU A 87 -3.05 2.10 6.25
C GLU A 87 -4.36 1.44 6.65
N THR A 88 -4.92 0.59 5.78
CA THR A 88 -6.16 -0.15 6.08
C THR A 88 -6.00 -0.98 7.35
N PHE A 89 -4.92 -1.75 7.45
CA PHE A 89 -4.63 -2.57 8.62
C PHE A 89 -4.50 -1.74 9.91
N GLY A 90 -3.75 -0.63 9.85
CA GLY A 90 -3.57 0.27 10.98
C GLY A 90 -4.90 0.87 11.44
N ASN A 91 -5.71 1.35 10.51
CA ASN A 91 -7.02 1.96 10.80
C ASN A 91 -8.03 0.96 11.36
N GLU A 92 -8.00 -0.30 10.94
CA GLU A 92 -8.94 -1.32 11.42
C GLU A 92 -8.51 -1.95 12.75
N HIS A 93 -7.21 -2.20 12.94
CA HIS A 93 -6.73 -3.01 14.07
C HIS A 93 -6.02 -2.23 15.17
N TRP A 94 -5.47 -1.05 14.86
CA TRP A 94 -4.64 -0.26 15.77
C TRP A 94 -5.31 1.06 16.18
N ALA A 95 -5.88 1.81 15.25
CA ALA A 95 -6.55 3.09 15.55
C ALA A 95 -7.65 2.97 16.61
N PRO A 96 -8.57 1.96 16.57
CA PRO A 96 -9.62 1.81 17.58
C PRO A 96 -9.08 1.48 18.98
N LYS A 97 -7.80 1.13 19.09
CA LYS A 97 -7.13 0.78 20.35
C LYS A 97 -6.26 1.92 20.90
N GLY A 98 -6.37 3.11 20.32
CA GLY A 98 -5.69 4.32 20.78
C GLY A 98 -4.26 4.48 20.25
N ILE A 99 -3.98 3.94 19.06
CA ILE A 99 -2.73 4.15 18.32
C ILE A 99 -3.02 5.18 17.23
N GLU A 100 -2.23 6.25 17.14
CA GLU A 100 -2.45 7.27 16.11
C GLU A 100 -1.85 6.79 14.79
N ILE A 101 -2.70 6.55 13.79
CA ILE A 101 -2.27 6.21 12.43
C ILE A 101 -2.12 7.51 11.65
N VAL A 102 -0.92 7.76 11.13
CA VAL A 102 -0.57 8.99 10.42
C VAL A 102 -0.30 8.64 8.97
N SER A 103 -1.27 8.93 8.11
CA SER A 103 -1.12 8.75 6.68
C SER A 103 -0.23 9.85 6.08
N TYR A 104 0.80 9.45 5.33
CA TYR A 104 1.64 10.35 4.54
C TYR A 104 1.48 10.08 3.05
N GLN A 105 1.87 11.06 2.24
CA GLN A 105 1.89 11.01 0.76
C GLN A 105 3.28 10.65 0.24
#